data_AF-A0A822EVK8-F1
#
_entry.id   AF-A0A822EVK8-F1
#
_cell.length_a   1.000
_cell.length_b   1.000
_cell.length_c   1.000
_cell.angle_alpha   90.00
_cell.angle_beta   90.00
_cell.angle_gamma   90.00
#
_symmetry.space_group_name_H-M   'P 1'
#
loop_
_entity.id
_entity.type
_entity.pdbx_description
1 polymer ?
#
loop_
_entity_poly.entity_id
_entity_poly.type
_entity_poly.pdbx_seq_one_letter_code
_entity_poly.pdbx_strand_id
1 'polypeptide(L)'
;MQVNNSLTQFRLSTPRTFVRMLDFIRNVSQGNWIVTSIRSNWYFMVPTPADSEMTWNSLWAKPRFYNNGSCSCGTSSMCSSPAAIDGRLVPGFRVGCFPLEALLQSTLEC
;
A
#
# COMPACT_ATOMS: atom_id res chain seq x y z
N MET A 1 26.77 26.81 24.74
CA MET A 1 25.30 26.90 24.54
C MET A 1 24.80 26.50 23.14
N GLN A 2 25.64 26.47 22.09
CA GLN A 2 25.17 26.13 20.72
C GLN A 2 24.84 24.64 20.49
N VAL A 3 25.54 23.73 21.20
CA VAL A 3 25.28 22.27 21.12
C VAL A 3 23.86 21.92 21.60
N ASN A 4 23.39 22.57 22.66
CA ASN A 4 22.06 22.30 23.21
C ASN A 4 20.94 22.82 22.30
N ASN A 5 21.18 23.94 21.61
CA ASN A 5 20.23 24.48 20.63
C ASN A 5 20.14 23.59 19.39
N SER A 6 21.29 23.11 18.88
CA SER A 6 21.34 22.18 17.74
C SER A 6 20.67 20.84 18.05
N LEU A 7 20.89 20.30 19.26
CA LEU A 7 20.24 19.07 19.72
C LEU A 7 18.72 19.25 19.86
N THR A 8 18.26 20.40 20.34
CA THR A 8 16.83 20.72 20.47
C THR A 8 16.17 20.85 19.09
N GLN A 9 16.82 21.54 18.15
CA GLN A 9 16.34 21.65 16.78
C GLN A 9 16.30 20.30 16.07
N PHE A 10 17.30 19.44 16.28
CA PHE A 10 17.29 18.08 15.76
C PHE A 10 16.10 17.28 16.30
N ARG A 11 15.83 17.33 17.62
CA ARG A 11 14.68 16.65 18.24
C ARG A 11 13.33 17.14 17.70
N LEU A 12 13.21 18.41 17.34
CA LEU A 12 11.97 19.00 16.84
C LEU A 12 11.77 18.82 15.33
N SER A 13 12.85 18.86 14.55
CA SER A 13 12.78 18.84 13.08
C SER A 13 12.81 17.43 12.51
N THR A 14 13.62 16.53 13.03
CA THR A 14 13.80 15.17 12.48
C THR A 14 12.49 14.38 12.40
N PRO A 15 11.63 14.34 13.45
CA PRO A 15 10.36 13.63 13.36
C PRO A 15 9.43 14.22 12.31
N ARG A 16 9.39 15.55 12.19
CA ARG A 16 8.55 16.24 11.19
C ARG A 16 9.01 15.97 9.77
N THR A 17 10.32 16.02 9.54
CA THR A 17 10.92 15.70 8.24
C THR A 17 10.66 14.24 7.88
N PHE A 18 10.79 13.32 8.83
CA PHE A 18 10.47 11.91 8.63
C PHE A 18 9.01 11.69 8.21
N VAL A 19 8.05 12.27 8.93
CA VAL A 19 6.62 12.15 8.57
C VAL A 19 6.35 12.69 7.18
N ARG A 20 6.92 13.86 6.83
CA ARG A 20 6.77 14.44 5.48
C ARG A 20 7.35 13.53 4.40
N MET A 21 8.53 12.94 4.63
CA MET A 21 9.12 11.98 3.69
C MET A 21 8.27 10.73 3.56
N LEU A 22 7.71 10.22 4.67
CA LEU A 22 6.83 9.07 4.66
C LEU A 22 5.55 9.33 3.85
N ASP A 23 4.90 10.47 4.07
CA ASP A 23 3.71 10.88 3.32
C ASP A 23 4.01 11.10 1.84
N PHE A 24 5.19 11.63 1.51
CA PHE A 24 5.62 11.73 0.12
C PHE A 24 5.73 10.35 -0.54
N ILE A 25 6.38 9.38 0.11
CA ILE A 25 6.51 8.00 -0.40
C ILE A 25 5.13 7.37 -0.60
N ARG A 26 4.21 7.54 0.35
CA ARG A 26 2.84 7.02 0.28
C ARG A 26 2.09 7.55 -0.95
N ASN A 27 2.15 8.87 -1.16
CA ASN A 27 1.49 9.52 -2.30
C ASN A 27 2.12 9.14 -3.65
N VAL A 28 3.45 9.11 -3.74
CA VAL A 28 4.16 8.72 -4.97
C VAL A 28 3.89 7.26 -5.31
N SER A 29 3.83 6.38 -4.32
CA SER A 29 3.54 4.96 -4.53
C SER A 29 2.12 4.70 -5.01
N GLN A 30 1.15 5.56 -4.66
CA GLN A 30 -0.20 5.47 -5.22
C GLN A 30 -0.26 6.03 -6.64
N GLY A 31 0.37 7.19 -6.87
CA GLY A 31 0.37 7.85 -8.17
C GLY A 31 1.15 7.09 -9.25
N ASN A 32 2.14 6.30 -8.84
CA ASN A 32 2.85 5.39 -9.71
C ASN A 32 2.35 3.99 -9.37
N TRP A 33 1.66 3.33 -10.30
CA TRP A 33 1.35 1.89 -10.40
C TRP A 33 2.52 0.90 -10.15
N ILE A 34 3.35 1.13 -9.13
CA ILE A 34 4.47 0.29 -8.70
C ILE A 34 3.87 -0.99 -8.12
N VAL A 35 4.06 -2.09 -8.83
CA VAL A 35 3.58 -3.41 -8.38
C VAL A 35 4.35 -3.83 -7.13
N THR A 36 3.64 -4.03 -6.03
CA THR A 36 4.22 -4.58 -4.79
C THR A 36 4.67 -6.03 -5.03
N SER A 37 5.74 -6.47 -4.34
CA SER A 37 6.26 -7.84 -4.46
C SER A 37 5.20 -8.89 -4.15
N ILE A 38 4.35 -8.64 -3.14
CA ILE A 38 3.23 -9.50 -2.74
C ILE A 38 1.97 -9.30 -3.60
N ARG A 39 2.04 -8.44 -4.64
CA ARG A 39 0.94 -8.15 -5.58
C ARG A 39 -0.36 -7.75 -4.88
N SER A 40 -0.25 -7.03 -3.77
CA SER A 40 -1.37 -6.62 -2.94
C SER A 40 -2.08 -5.37 -3.48
N ASN A 41 -1.44 -4.59 -4.35
CA ASN A 41 -2.02 -3.43 -5.02
C ASN A 41 -2.37 -3.67 -6.49
N TRP A 42 -1.45 -4.26 -7.25
CA TRP A 42 -1.58 -4.50 -8.69
C TRP A 42 -1.04 -5.89 -9.00
N TYR A 43 -1.58 -6.53 -10.03
CA TYR A 43 -1.08 -7.79 -10.53
C TYR A 43 -1.14 -7.82 -12.05
N PHE A 44 -0.18 -8.52 -12.64
CA PHE A 44 -0.16 -8.73 -14.08
C PHE A 44 -1.06 -9.91 -14.44
N MET A 45 -1.84 -9.74 -15.51
CA MET A 45 -2.59 -10.80 -16.16
C MET A 45 -2.28 -10.84 -17.66
N VAL A 46 -2.35 -12.03 -18.24
CA VAL A 46 -2.32 -12.21 -19.68
C VAL A 46 -3.78 -12.20 -20.16
N PRO A 47 -4.15 -11.32 -21.12
CA PRO A 47 -5.51 -11.29 -21.64
C PRO A 47 -5.88 -12.63 -22.27
N THR A 48 -7.11 -13.09 -22.00
CA THR A 48 -7.62 -14.32 -22.59
C THR A 48 -8.35 -14.02 -23.90
N PRO A 49 -8.52 -14.99 -24.82
CA PRO A 49 -9.22 -14.77 -26.09
C PRO A 49 -10.66 -14.24 -25.93
N ALA A 50 -11.26 -14.38 -24.75
CA ALA A 50 -12.59 -13.87 -24.42
C ALA A 50 -12.61 -12.34 -24.15
N ASP A 51 -11.47 -11.71 -23.88
CA ASP A 51 -11.35 -10.31 -23.49
C ASP A 51 -11.20 -9.33 -24.70
N SER A 52 -11.63 -9.75 -25.90
CA SER A 52 -11.62 -9.04 -27.20
C SER A 52 -10.25 -8.82 -27.87
N GLU A 53 -10.19 -9.13 -29.18
CA GLU A 53 -9.27 -8.76 -30.29
C GLU A 53 -7.77 -8.49 -30.07
N MET A 54 -7.21 -8.63 -28.88
CA MET A 54 -5.81 -8.33 -28.61
C MET A 54 -4.95 -9.60 -28.55
N THR A 55 -3.83 -9.51 -29.25
CA THR A 55 -2.82 -10.55 -29.39
C THR A 55 -2.20 -10.94 -28.04
N TRP A 56 -1.74 -12.19 -27.96
CA TRP A 56 -1.04 -12.84 -26.82
C TRP A 56 0.27 -12.15 -26.39
N ASN A 57 0.55 -10.95 -26.89
CA ASN A 57 1.82 -10.24 -26.75
C ASN A 57 1.75 -9.04 -25.80
N SER A 58 0.61 -8.82 -25.11
CA SER A 58 0.43 -7.72 -24.16
C SER A 58 0.23 -8.22 -22.73
N LEU A 59 0.94 -7.63 -21.76
CA LEU A 59 0.72 -7.85 -20.34
C LEU A 59 -0.17 -6.73 -19.79
N TRP A 60 -1.24 -7.08 -19.08
CA TRP A 60 -2.14 -6.10 -18.47
C TRP A 60 -1.89 -6.02 -16.98
N ALA A 61 -1.77 -4.80 -16.45
CA ALA A 61 -1.80 -4.56 -15.02
C ALA A 61 -3.24 -4.32 -14.59
N LYS A 62 -3.77 -5.15 -13.69
CA LYS A 62 -5.06 -4.92 -13.05
C LYS A 62 -4.88 -4.50 -11.59
N PRO A 63 -5.65 -3.51 -11.11
CA PRO A 63 -5.65 -3.17 -9.70
C PRO A 63 -6.30 -4.30 -8.91
N ARG A 64 -5.86 -4.48 -7.67
CA ARG A 64 -6.47 -5.38 -6.71
C ARG A 64 -7.67 -4.70 -6.07
N PHE A 65 -8.67 -5.50 -5.75
CA PHE A 65 -9.86 -5.04 -5.07
C PHE A 65 -9.92 -5.64 -3.66
N TYR A 66 -10.38 -4.83 -2.72
CA TYR A 66 -10.64 -5.20 -1.33
C TYR A 66 -12.09 -4.90 -0.99
N ASN A 67 -12.54 -5.37 0.19
CA ASN A 67 -13.90 -5.17 0.68
C ASN A 67 -14.97 -5.66 -0.31
N ASN A 68 -14.86 -6.92 -0.73
CA ASN A 68 -15.80 -7.57 -1.67
C ASN A 68 -15.96 -6.83 -3.01
N GLY A 69 -14.91 -6.14 -3.48
CA GLY A 69 -14.94 -5.43 -4.77
C GLY A 69 -15.25 -3.94 -4.67
N SER A 70 -15.66 -3.43 -3.50
CA SER A 70 -16.06 -2.02 -3.36
C SER A 70 -14.89 -1.04 -3.33
N CYS A 71 -13.67 -1.51 -3.09
CA CYS A 71 -12.48 -0.66 -2.95
C CYS A 71 -11.39 -1.13 -3.90
N SER A 72 -10.97 -0.24 -4.81
CA SER A 72 -9.93 -0.52 -5.82
C SER A 72 -8.61 0.16 -5.45
N CYS A 73 -7.51 -0.58 -5.53
CA CYS A 73 -6.17 -0.01 -5.38
C CYS A 73 -5.76 0.95 -6.50
N GLY A 74 -6.51 0.98 -7.60
CA GLY A 74 -6.33 1.98 -8.65
C GLY A 74 -6.90 3.35 -8.28
N THR A 75 -7.87 3.42 -7.37
CA THR A 75 -8.54 4.68 -6.97
C THR A 75 -8.21 5.11 -5.55
N SER A 76 -7.91 4.17 -4.65
CA SER A 76 -7.58 4.46 -3.26
C SER A 76 -6.46 3.56 -2.74
N SER A 77 -5.43 4.18 -2.16
CA SER A 77 -4.35 3.48 -1.45
C SER A 77 -4.80 2.91 -0.10
N MET A 78 -5.90 3.42 0.45
CA MET A 78 -6.41 3.06 1.77
C MET A 78 -7.20 1.75 1.78
N CYS A 79 -7.43 1.11 0.64
CA CYS A 79 -8.18 -0.13 0.59
C CYS A 79 -7.47 -1.25 1.37
N SER A 80 -8.20 -1.88 2.27
CA SER A 80 -7.70 -2.96 3.12
C SER A 80 -8.79 -3.96 3.47
N SER A 81 -8.40 -5.13 3.96
CA SER A 81 -9.28 -6.17 4.49
C SER A 81 -8.59 -6.90 5.64
N PRO A 82 -9.35 -7.58 6.52
CA PRO A 82 -8.78 -8.40 7.58
C PRO A 82 -7.77 -9.40 7.02
N ALA A 83 -6.61 -9.50 7.67
CA ALA A 83 -5.58 -10.44 7.31
C ALA A 83 -5.96 -11.85 7.79
N ALA A 84 -5.67 -12.85 6.96
CA ALA A 84 -5.80 -14.26 7.34
C ALA A 84 -4.46 -14.98 7.17
N ILE A 85 -4.09 -15.79 8.16
CA ILE A 85 -2.95 -16.71 8.11
C ILE A 85 -3.52 -18.12 8.23
N ASP A 86 -3.24 -18.97 7.25
CA ASP A 86 -3.79 -20.33 7.16
C ASP A 86 -5.33 -20.39 7.28
N GLY A 87 -6.01 -19.41 6.68
CA GLY A 87 -7.47 -19.27 6.70
C GLY A 87 -8.05 -18.74 8.02
N ARG A 88 -7.21 -18.47 9.03
CA ARG A 88 -7.63 -17.88 10.30
C ARG A 88 -7.42 -16.38 10.28
N LEU A 89 -8.47 -15.62 10.57
CA LEU A 89 -8.38 -14.17 10.73
C LEU A 89 -7.47 -13.84 11.91
N VAL A 90 -6.55 -12.89 11.70
CA VAL A 90 -5.70 -12.34 12.76
C VAL A 90 -6.37 -11.05 13.26
N PRO A 91 -6.87 -11.02 14.51
CA PRO A 91 -7.54 -9.84 15.06
C PRO A 91 -6.67 -8.59 14.95
N GLY A 92 -7.29 -7.49 14.54
CA GLY A 92 -6.59 -6.21 14.39
C GLY A 92 -5.53 -6.14 13.29
N PHE A 93 -5.18 -7.24 12.59
CA PHE A 93 -4.21 -7.22 11.51
C PHE A 93 -4.90 -7.09 10.15
N ARG A 94 -4.40 -6.19 9.30
CA ARG A 94 -4.98 -5.88 7.99
C ARG A 94 -3.96 -6.08 6.88
N VAL A 95 -4.47 -6.50 5.73
CA VAL A 95 -3.76 -6.49 4.44
C VAL A 95 -4.45 -5.48 3.52
N GLY A 96 -3.71 -4.83 2.63
CA GLY A 96 -4.26 -3.78 1.78
C GLY A 96 -3.37 -3.50 0.58
N CYS A 97 -3.70 -2.45 -0.17
CA CYS A 97 -2.96 -2.09 -1.37
C CYS A 97 -1.46 -2.01 -1.10
N PHE A 98 -1.08 -1.21 -0.11
CA PHE A 98 0.30 -1.07 0.33
C PHE A 98 0.47 -1.62 1.74
N PRO A 99 1.54 -2.39 2.02
CA PRO A 99 1.81 -2.92 3.35
C PRO A 99 1.84 -1.83 4.43
N LEU A 100 2.42 -0.67 4.12
CA LEU A 100 2.49 0.46 5.05
C LEU A 100 1.10 1.00 5.42
N GLU A 101 0.20 1.17 4.44
CA GLU A 101 -1.18 1.62 4.69
C GLU A 101 -1.95 0.61 5.53
N ALA A 102 -1.80 -0.67 5.19
CA ALA A 102 -2.46 -1.74 5.91
C ALA A 102 -1.97 -1.84 7.36
N LEU A 103 -0.66 -1.66 7.58
CA LEU A 103 -0.05 -1.63 8.92
C LEU A 103 -0.55 -0.46 9.75
N LEU A 104 -0.64 0.75 9.17
CA LEU A 104 -1.17 1.93 9.87
C LEU A 104 -2.66 1.78 10.24
N GLN A 105 -3.42 0.99 9.48
CA GLN A 105 -4.81 0.66 9.79
C GLN A 105 -4.96 -0.56 10.73
N SER A 106 -3.86 -1.24 11.04
CA SER A 106 -3.86 -2.40 11.94
C SER A 106 -3.76 -1.94 13.40
N THR A 107 -4.54 -2.59 14.27
CA THR A 107 -4.44 -2.42 15.73
C THR A 107 -3.51 -3.46 16.37
N LEU A 108 -3.23 -4.56 15.67
CA LEU A 108 -2.40 -5.69 16.13
C LEU A 108 -2.78 -6.14 17.54
N GLU A 109 -4.05 -6.53 17.70
CA GLU A 109 -4.57 -7.06 18.95
C GLU A 109 -3.99 -8.45 19.21
N CYS A 110 -3.45 -8.64 20.41
CA CYS A 110 -2.86 -9.90 20.88
C CYS A 110 -3.78 -10.57 21.91
#